data_AF-A0A1M5YHL7-F1
#
_entry.id   AF-A0A1M5YHL7-F1
#
_cell.length_a   1.000
_cell.length_b   1.000
_cell.length_c   1.000
_cell.angle_alpha   90.00
_cell.angle_beta   90.00
_cell.angle_gamma   90.00
#
_symmetry.space_group_name_H-M   'P 1'
#
loop_
_entity.id
_entity.type
_entity.pdbx_description
1 polymer ?
#
loop_
_entity_poly.entity_id
_entity_poly.type
_entity_poly.pdbx_seq_one_letter_code
_entity_poly.pdbx_strand_id
1 'polypeptide(L)'
;MYAPRRDAGTGSNGGDGVSAQANKLAEIAASYVGYLEKATNAQLDSFTANAGRGNYTIFGQWYGMNGQPWCAEFVSYCADRAGVTADIIPKHASCAVGIAWFQRAGRWHKPSSYVPQIGDIVYFTYDGLTAAHVGIVTGVDGTHIYTVEGNTGTTKDKDGKDLLADNGGGVAKKSYALTSALIFGYGNPAYIPDAAPVDEEVKAASRPRRKSLD
;
A
#
# COMPACT_ATOMS: atom_id res chain seq x y z
N MET A 1 -35.32 33.01 -21.43
CA MET A 1 -34.87 31.89 -22.29
C MET A 1 -33.76 31.17 -21.57
N TYR A 2 -33.90 29.86 -21.44
CA TYR A 2 -33.08 28.95 -20.66
C TYR A 2 -31.98 28.37 -21.55
N ALA A 3 -30.71 28.51 -21.15
CA ALA A 3 -29.66 27.47 -21.18
C ALA A 3 -28.25 28.10 -21.06
N PRO A 4 -27.43 27.70 -20.06
CA PRO A 4 -26.01 27.99 -20.04
C PRO A 4 -25.26 27.06 -21.00
N ARG A 5 -24.22 27.59 -21.68
CA ARG A 5 -23.28 26.79 -22.47
C ARG A 5 -22.52 25.85 -21.53
N ARG A 6 -22.63 24.55 -21.82
CA ARG A 6 -21.79 23.50 -21.30
C ARG A 6 -20.48 23.53 -22.08
N ASP A 7 -19.42 24.06 -21.48
CA ASP A 7 -18.07 23.63 -21.85
C ASP A 7 -17.72 22.46 -20.93
N ALA A 8 -18.08 21.28 -21.42
CA ALA A 8 -17.57 20.02 -20.92
C ALA A 8 -16.10 19.94 -21.30
N GLY A 9 -15.24 20.49 -20.44
CA GLY A 9 -13.84 20.10 -20.38
C GLY A 9 -13.79 18.62 -20.06
N THR A 10 -13.45 17.82 -21.07
CA THR A 10 -13.28 16.38 -21.00
C THR A 10 -12.14 16.06 -20.05
N GLY A 11 -12.47 15.81 -18.79
CA GLY A 11 -11.58 15.18 -17.83
C GLY A 11 -11.18 13.81 -18.35
N SER A 12 -9.95 13.70 -18.82
CA SER A 12 -9.34 12.44 -19.24
C SER A 12 -9.18 11.52 -18.03
N ASN A 13 -9.92 10.41 -18.06
CA ASN A 13 -9.71 9.09 -17.48
C ASN A 13 -8.66 8.94 -16.36
N GLY A 14 -9.14 8.47 -15.20
CA GLY A 14 -8.33 8.11 -14.03
C GLY A 14 -7.46 6.86 -14.23
N GLY A 15 -6.33 7.04 -14.92
CA GLY A 15 -5.22 6.08 -14.99
C GLY A 15 -3.83 6.71 -14.80
N ASP A 16 -3.71 8.04 -14.83
CA ASP A 16 -2.42 8.72 -15.10
C ASP A 16 -1.77 9.39 -13.87
N GLY A 17 -2.15 9.01 -12.63
CA GLY A 17 -1.78 9.78 -11.42
C GLY A 17 -1.13 9.01 -10.26
N VAL A 18 -0.87 7.71 -10.40
CA VAL A 18 -0.31 6.89 -9.31
C VAL A 18 1.11 6.48 -9.66
N SER A 19 2.09 6.86 -8.83
CA SER A 19 3.51 6.52 -9.07
C SER A 19 3.73 5.02 -9.26
N ALA A 20 4.69 4.65 -10.09
CA ALA A 20 5.13 3.27 -10.29
C ALA A 20 5.60 2.62 -8.97
N GLN A 21 6.20 3.39 -8.05
CA GLN A 21 6.58 2.88 -6.73
C GLN A 21 5.35 2.51 -5.89
N ALA A 22 4.30 3.33 -5.88
CA ALA A 22 3.06 3.05 -5.17
C ALA A 22 2.38 1.77 -5.72
N ASN A 23 2.30 1.66 -7.05
CA ASN A 23 1.78 0.47 -7.70
C ASN A 23 2.64 -0.75 -7.36
N LYS A 24 3.97 -0.62 -7.38
CA LYS A 24 4.87 -1.72 -7.07
C LYS A 24 4.75 -2.20 -5.64
N LEU A 25 4.58 -1.29 -4.68
CA LEU A 25 4.29 -1.63 -3.29
C LEU A 25 3.01 -2.46 -3.19
N ALA A 26 1.93 -2.00 -3.82
CA ALA A 26 0.65 -2.70 -3.82
C ALA A 26 0.73 -4.08 -4.48
N GLU A 27 1.42 -4.21 -5.61
CA GLU A 27 1.68 -5.48 -6.29
C GLU A 27 2.45 -6.47 -5.41
N ILE A 28 3.51 -6.01 -4.75
CA ILE A 28 4.32 -6.85 -3.89
C ILE A 28 3.52 -7.32 -2.69
N ALA A 29 2.77 -6.43 -2.04
CA ALA A 29 1.87 -6.81 -0.96
C ALA A 29 0.87 -7.88 -1.44
N ALA A 30 0.21 -7.65 -2.58
CA ALA A 30 -0.74 -8.58 -3.17
C ALA A 30 -0.14 -9.95 -3.51
N SER A 31 1.15 -10.01 -3.86
CA SER A 31 1.84 -11.27 -4.16
C SER A 31 1.98 -12.20 -2.95
N TYR A 32 1.87 -11.66 -1.72
CA TYR A 32 1.96 -12.43 -0.48
C TYR A 32 0.60 -12.87 0.07
N VAL A 33 -0.51 -12.52 -0.57
CA VAL A 33 -1.85 -12.92 -0.10
C VAL A 33 -1.95 -14.45 -0.01
N GLY A 34 -2.38 -14.94 1.15
CA GLY A 34 -2.43 -16.37 1.47
C GLY A 34 -1.17 -16.92 2.16
N TYR A 35 -0.13 -16.10 2.35
CA TYR A 35 0.99 -16.45 3.23
C TYR A 35 0.50 -16.60 4.67
N LEU A 36 0.87 -17.69 5.33
CA LEU A 36 0.56 -17.98 6.73
C LEU A 36 1.83 -17.89 7.58
N GLU A 37 1.75 -17.36 8.79
CA GLU A 37 2.87 -17.41 9.73
C GLU A 37 3.16 -18.85 10.18
N LYS A 38 4.38 -19.08 10.66
CA LYS A 38 4.89 -20.41 10.97
C LYS A 38 4.86 -20.70 12.45
N ALA A 39 4.79 -21.98 12.81
CA ALA A 39 4.94 -22.45 14.18
C ALA A 39 6.37 -22.27 14.70
N THR A 40 7.37 -22.34 13.81
CA THR A 40 8.80 -22.25 14.12
C THR A 40 9.56 -21.55 12.99
N ASN A 41 10.87 -21.30 13.14
CA ASN A 41 11.74 -20.75 12.10
C ASN A 41 11.95 -21.65 10.85
N ALA A 42 11.25 -22.78 10.73
CA ALA A 42 11.36 -23.67 9.58
C ALA A 42 10.39 -23.28 8.46
N GLN A 43 10.81 -23.53 7.20
CA GLN A 43 9.96 -23.40 6.00
C GLN A 43 9.35 -22.01 5.78
N LEU A 44 10.08 -20.95 6.16
CA LEU A 44 9.60 -19.57 6.08
C LEU A 44 9.21 -19.19 4.64
N ASP A 45 9.94 -19.64 3.62
CA ASP A 45 9.63 -19.32 2.21
C ASP A 45 8.37 -19.99 1.66
N SER A 46 7.84 -21.01 2.34
CA SER A 46 6.58 -21.64 1.93
C SER A 46 5.40 -20.75 2.33
N PHE A 47 4.37 -20.65 1.49
CA PHE A 47 3.16 -19.91 1.87
C PHE A 47 2.39 -20.61 2.99
N THR A 48 2.34 -21.94 3.01
CA THR A 48 1.42 -22.68 3.90
C THR A 48 2.07 -23.82 4.68
N ALA A 49 3.26 -24.31 4.32
CA ALA A 49 3.96 -25.32 5.11
C ALA A 49 4.37 -24.73 6.47
N ASN A 50 4.43 -25.57 7.51
CA ASN A 50 4.71 -25.18 8.90
C ASN A 50 3.76 -24.10 9.47
N ALA A 51 2.56 -23.92 8.90
CA ALA A 51 1.62 -22.93 9.40
C ALA A 51 1.32 -23.15 10.91
N GLY A 52 1.34 -22.06 11.68
CA GLY A 52 1.13 -22.09 13.12
C GLY A 52 0.81 -20.72 13.68
N ARG A 53 0.85 -20.56 15.00
CA ARG A 53 0.59 -19.30 15.71
C ARG A 53 1.84 -18.71 16.37
N GLY A 54 3.00 -18.96 15.75
CA GLY A 54 4.30 -18.65 16.33
C GLY A 54 4.86 -17.29 15.91
N ASN A 55 4.14 -16.51 15.08
CA ASN A 55 4.64 -15.26 14.49
C ASN A 55 5.96 -15.40 13.71
N TYR A 56 6.33 -16.62 13.29
CA TYR A 56 7.55 -16.83 12.50
C TYR A 56 7.27 -16.58 11.02
N THR A 57 7.94 -15.59 10.43
CA THR A 57 7.74 -15.20 9.03
C THR A 57 9.05 -14.86 8.32
N ILE A 58 9.04 -14.85 6.98
CA ILE A 58 10.15 -14.25 6.20
C ILE A 58 10.31 -12.76 6.50
N PHE A 59 9.22 -12.07 6.84
CA PHE A 59 9.21 -10.63 7.11
C PHE A 59 9.95 -10.33 8.42
N GLY A 60 9.62 -11.05 9.49
CA GLY A 60 10.28 -10.94 10.78
C GLY A 60 11.73 -11.44 10.74
N GLN A 61 12.02 -12.48 9.96
CA GLN A 61 13.39 -12.93 9.72
C GLN A 61 14.22 -11.85 9.01
N TRP A 62 13.71 -11.26 7.93
CA TRP A 62 14.37 -10.17 7.20
C TRP A 62 14.54 -8.91 8.07
N TYR A 63 13.53 -8.60 8.90
CA TYR A 63 13.61 -7.46 9.80
C TYR A 63 14.65 -7.65 10.90
N GLY A 64 14.81 -8.89 11.38
CA GLY A 64 15.68 -9.27 12.50
C GLY A 64 14.94 -9.45 13.83
N MET A 65 13.61 -9.55 13.81
CA MET A 65 12.73 -9.65 14.98
C MET A 65 11.69 -10.79 14.85
N ASN A 66 12.11 -11.95 14.33
CA ASN A 66 11.17 -13.04 14.07
C ASN A 66 10.47 -13.56 15.35
N GLY A 67 9.22 -14.00 15.23
CA GLY A 67 8.40 -14.42 16.37
C GLY A 67 7.69 -13.27 17.10
N GLN A 68 7.68 -12.07 16.53
CA GLN A 68 6.95 -10.90 17.03
C GLN A 68 5.75 -10.57 16.13
N PRO A 69 4.74 -9.82 16.62
CA PRO A 69 3.66 -9.31 15.76
C PRO A 69 4.22 -8.54 14.56
N TRP A 70 3.82 -8.92 13.35
CA TRP A 70 4.59 -8.62 12.14
C TRP A 70 3.85 -7.75 11.11
N CYS A 71 2.73 -7.10 11.47
CA CYS A 71 1.97 -6.24 10.54
C CYS A 71 2.81 -5.09 9.97
N ALA A 72 3.58 -4.39 10.82
CA ALA A 72 4.48 -3.33 10.40
C ALA A 72 5.75 -3.84 9.70
N GLU A 73 6.25 -5.01 10.11
CA GLU A 73 7.39 -5.67 9.45
C GLU A 73 7.03 -6.06 8.02
N PHE A 74 5.80 -6.52 7.78
CA PHE A 74 5.26 -6.78 6.45
C PHE A 74 5.26 -5.53 5.58
N VAL A 75 4.76 -4.39 6.08
CA VAL A 75 4.80 -3.11 5.34
C VAL A 75 6.23 -2.72 4.99
N SER A 76 7.15 -2.80 5.95
CA SER A 76 8.56 -2.49 5.75
C SER A 76 9.21 -3.40 4.70
N TYR A 77 8.89 -4.70 4.75
CA TYR A 77 9.39 -5.67 3.79
C TYR A 77 8.86 -5.40 2.38
N CYS A 78 7.56 -5.11 2.24
CA CYS A 78 6.98 -4.77 0.95
C CYS A 78 7.60 -3.49 0.37
N ALA A 79 7.86 -2.47 1.19
CA ALA A 79 8.54 -1.25 0.77
C ALA A 79 9.96 -1.52 0.27
N ASP A 80 10.76 -2.30 1.01
CA ASP A 80 12.11 -2.71 0.61
C ASP A 80 12.10 -3.43 -0.75
N ARG A 81 11.20 -4.42 -0.93
CA ARG A 81 11.09 -5.16 -2.18
C ARG A 81 10.54 -4.32 -3.34
N ALA A 82 9.81 -3.25 -3.05
CA ALA A 82 9.34 -2.29 -4.04
C ALA A 82 10.42 -1.27 -4.46
N GLY A 83 11.61 -1.32 -3.85
CA GLY A 83 12.64 -0.31 -4.06
C GLY A 83 12.25 1.06 -3.48
N VAL A 84 11.36 1.07 -2.47
CA VAL A 84 10.97 2.27 -1.74
C VAL A 84 11.90 2.42 -0.55
N THR A 85 12.65 3.52 -0.54
CA THR A 85 13.68 3.79 0.47
C THR A 85 13.09 4.27 1.79
N ALA A 86 13.89 4.18 2.86
CA ALA A 86 13.45 4.47 4.23
C ALA A 86 13.07 5.94 4.48
N ASP A 87 13.46 6.85 3.58
CA ASP A 87 13.05 8.26 3.55
C ASP A 87 11.67 8.49 2.90
N ILE A 88 11.09 7.48 2.24
CA ILE A 88 9.74 7.51 1.66
C ILE A 88 8.76 6.72 2.54
N ILE A 89 9.13 5.50 2.95
CA ILE A 89 8.40 4.67 3.93
C ILE A 89 9.43 4.16 4.95
N PRO A 90 9.27 4.43 6.26
CA PRO A 90 10.25 4.01 7.25
C PRO A 90 10.35 2.48 7.32
N LYS A 91 11.55 1.95 7.59
CA LYS A 91 11.69 0.56 8.09
C LYS A 91 11.33 0.54 9.57
N HIS A 92 10.19 -0.05 9.93
CA HIS A 92 9.69 -0.11 11.32
C HIS A 92 8.91 -1.39 11.63
N ALA A 93 8.85 -1.75 12.92
CA ALA A 93 8.06 -2.88 13.43
C ALA A 93 6.91 -2.45 14.36
N SER A 94 6.60 -1.15 14.44
CA SER A 94 5.59 -0.59 15.35
C SER A 94 4.69 0.45 14.67
N CYS A 95 3.37 0.35 14.87
CA CYS A 95 2.41 1.34 14.38
C CYS A 95 2.73 2.75 14.88
N ALA A 96 3.03 2.90 16.18
CA ALA A 96 3.36 4.19 16.79
C ALA A 96 4.60 4.84 16.14
N VAL A 97 5.63 4.03 15.84
CA VAL A 97 6.85 4.52 15.17
C VAL A 97 6.56 5.01 13.75
N GLY A 98 5.78 4.23 12.98
CA GLY A 98 5.40 4.61 11.60
C GLY A 98 4.56 5.89 11.56
N ILE A 99 3.54 5.98 12.42
CA ILE A 99 2.69 7.18 12.54
C ILE A 99 3.52 8.40 12.91
N ALA A 100 4.37 8.29 13.94
CA ALA A 100 5.22 9.41 14.37
C ALA A 100 6.18 9.85 13.25
N TRP A 101 6.66 8.92 12.42
CA TRP A 101 7.48 9.26 11.26
C TRP A 101 6.68 10.05 10.21
N PHE A 102 5.51 9.58 9.79
CA PHE A 102 4.67 10.29 8.82
C PHE A 102 4.21 11.66 9.34
N GLN A 103 3.96 11.78 10.65
CA GLN A 103 3.66 13.07 11.28
C GLN A 103 4.83 14.05 11.17
N ARG A 104 6.06 13.61 11.50
CA ARG A 104 7.27 14.45 11.36
C ARG A 104 7.56 14.83 9.92
N ALA A 105 7.25 13.94 8.98
CA ALA A 105 7.38 14.21 7.54
C ALA A 105 6.29 15.15 6.99
N GLY A 106 5.26 15.50 7.78
CA GLY A 106 4.12 16.29 7.31
C GLY A 106 3.22 15.53 6.32
N ARG A 107 3.23 14.19 6.41
CA ARG A 107 2.55 13.26 5.49
C ARG A 107 1.54 12.34 6.19
N TRP A 108 1.14 12.72 7.40
CA TRP A 108 0.09 12.06 8.15
C TRP A 108 -1.24 12.74 7.91
N HIS A 109 -2.27 11.95 7.61
CA HIS A 109 -3.60 12.45 7.29
C HIS A 109 -4.68 11.76 8.12
N LYS A 110 -5.62 12.56 8.64
CA LYS A 110 -6.86 12.04 9.25
C LYS A 110 -7.86 11.66 8.15
N PRO A 111 -8.68 10.61 8.36
CA PRO A 111 -9.64 10.15 7.35
C PRO A 111 -10.63 11.23 6.88
N SER A 112 -11.01 12.14 7.78
CA SER A 112 -11.97 13.22 7.47
C SER A 112 -11.43 14.33 6.56
N SER A 113 -10.12 14.35 6.29
CA SER A 113 -9.45 15.49 5.62
C SER A 113 -8.65 15.08 4.38
N TYR A 114 -8.77 13.83 3.95
CA TYR A 114 -7.87 13.26 2.95
C TYR A 114 -8.57 12.17 2.14
N VAL A 115 -8.28 12.15 0.84
CA VAL A 115 -8.75 11.10 -0.06
C VAL A 115 -7.63 10.09 -0.22
N PRO A 116 -7.78 8.84 0.25
CA PRO A 116 -6.72 7.85 0.17
C PRO A 116 -6.41 7.47 -1.28
N GLN A 117 -5.18 7.01 -1.49
CA GLN A 117 -4.66 6.61 -2.78
C GLN A 117 -3.96 5.24 -2.67
N ILE A 118 -3.79 4.58 -3.81
CA ILE A 118 -2.97 3.37 -3.90
C ILE A 118 -1.56 3.69 -3.39
N GLY A 119 -1.01 2.80 -2.57
CA GLY A 119 0.30 2.95 -1.94
C GLY A 119 0.29 3.74 -0.63
N ASP A 120 -0.84 4.27 -0.17
CA ASP A 120 -0.92 4.80 1.18
C ASP A 120 -0.74 3.69 2.24
N ILE A 121 -0.10 4.04 3.35
CA ILE A 121 0.00 3.18 4.52
C ILE A 121 -1.18 3.52 5.44
N VAL A 122 -2.15 2.61 5.53
CA VAL A 122 -3.33 2.79 6.38
C VAL A 122 -3.06 2.20 7.76
N TYR A 123 -3.38 2.96 8.81
CA TYR A 123 -3.32 2.50 10.19
C TYR A 123 -4.74 2.39 10.75
N PHE A 124 -4.95 1.37 11.58
CA PHE A 124 -6.26 1.05 12.13
C PHE A 124 -6.26 1.12 13.66
N THR A 125 -7.45 1.26 14.22
CA THR A 125 -7.71 1.40 15.65
C THR A 125 -8.97 0.63 16.05
N TYR A 126 -9.04 0.20 17.31
CA TYR A 126 -10.26 -0.33 17.91
C TYR A 126 -11.07 0.74 18.64
N ASP A 127 -10.42 1.81 19.11
CA ASP A 127 -10.97 2.77 20.06
C ASP A 127 -10.96 4.23 19.58
N GLY A 128 -10.33 4.51 18.43
CA GLY A 128 -10.17 5.87 17.91
C GLY A 128 -9.03 6.66 18.57
N LEU A 129 -8.31 6.06 19.53
CA LEU A 129 -7.29 6.71 20.34
C LEU A 129 -5.90 6.19 20.02
N THR A 130 -5.76 4.87 19.85
CA THR A 130 -4.48 4.20 19.63
C THR A 130 -4.51 3.34 18.37
N ALA A 131 -3.44 3.40 17.58
CA ALA A 131 -3.29 2.51 16.44
C ALA A 131 -2.89 1.10 16.88
N ALA A 132 -3.65 0.11 16.41
CA ALA A 132 -3.48 -1.32 16.72
C ALA A 132 -2.91 -2.12 15.54
N HIS A 133 -3.11 -1.65 14.30
CA HIS A 133 -2.74 -2.41 13.10
C HIS A 133 -2.36 -1.49 11.94
N VAL A 134 -1.70 -2.04 10.93
CA VAL A 134 -1.27 -1.32 9.73
C VAL A 134 -1.38 -2.21 8.50
N GLY A 135 -1.72 -1.61 7.35
CA GLY A 135 -1.78 -2.28 6.05
C GLY A 135 -1.40 -1.34 4.91
N ILE A 136 -1.39 -1.89 3.70
CA ILE A 136 -1.10 -1.16 2.46
C ILE A 136 -2.40 -0.98 1.69
N VAL A 137 -2.73 0.26 1.30
CA VAL A 137 -3.85 0.53 0.40
C VAL A 137 -3.48 0.08 -1.01
N THR A 138 -4.22 -0.88 -1.55
CA THR A 138 -4.00 -1.44 -2.89
C THR A 138 -5.06 -1.02 -3.91
N GLY A 139 -6.10 -0.32 -3.47
CA GLY A 139 -7.17 0.18 -4.31
C GLY A 139 -8.08 1.11 -3.54
N VAL A 140 -8.73 2.03 -4.24
CA VAL A 140 -9.72 2.94 -3.67
C VAL A 140 -10.86 3.09 -4.68
N ASP A 141 -12.09 3.02 -4.22
CA ASP A 141 -13.26 3.44 -5.00
C ASP A 141 -13.99 4.59 -4.28
N GLY A 142 -15.12 5.04 -4.83
CA GLY A 142 -15.88 6.17 -4.27
C GLY A 142 -16.42 5.96 -2.84
N THR A 143 -16.32 4.76 -2.29
CA THR A 143 -16.90 4.37 -1.00
C THR A 143 -15.98 3.56 -0.11
N HIS A 144 -14.97 2.87 -0.66
CA HIS A 144 -14.11 1.94 0.08
C HIS A 144 -12.62 2.13 -0.24
N ILE A 145 -11.79 1.80 0.75
CA ILE A 145 -10.40 1.38 0.51
C ILE A 145 -10.35 -0.14 0.42
N TYR A 146 -9.42 -0.62 -0.40
CA TYR A 146 -8.99 -2.01 -0.50
C TYR A 146 -7.55 -2.09 -0.03
N THR A 147 -7.25 -3.13 0.73
CA THR A 147 -5.99 -3.24 1.44
C THR A 147 -5.42 -4.65 1.33
N VAL A 148 -4.10 -4.73 1.45
CA VAL A 148 -3.41 -5.95 1.81
C VAL A 148 -2.69 -5.72 3.14
N GLU A 149 -2.99 -6.59 4.09
CA GLU A 149 -2.52 -6.52 5.47
C GLU A 149 -1.71 -7.78 5.79
N GLY A 150 -0.65 -7.62 6.59
CA GLY A 150 0.08 -8.73 7.20
C GLY A 150 -0.32 -8.89 8.67
N ASN A 151 -0.10 -10.06 9.24
CA ASN A 151 -0.57 -10.46 10.57
C ASN A 151 -2.07 -10.26 10.80
N THR A 152 -2.87 -10.56 9.78
CA THR A 152 -4.32 -10.38 9.78
C THR A 152 -5.02 -11.69 9.42
N GLY A 153 -6.35 -11.68 9.34
CA GLY A 153 -7.16 -12.81 8.90
C GLY A 153 -8.30 -12.37 8.01
N THR A 154 -9.08 -13.34 7.52
CA THR A 154 -10.21 -13.12 6.60
C THR A 154 -11.56 -13.11 7.31
N THR A 155 -11.59 -12.95 8.63
CA THR A 155 -12.82 -12.98 9.42
C THR A 155 -13.70 -11.78 9.08
N LYS A 156 -15.00 -12.06 8.87
CA LYS A 156 -16.01 -11.05 8.57
C LYS A 156 -17.09 -11.05 9.65
N ASP A 157 -17.75 -9.91 9.82
CA ASP A 157 -18.97 -9.83 10.64
C ASP A 157 -20.17 -10.48 9.93
N LYS A 158 -21.31 -10.52 10.63
CA LYS A 158 -22.57 -11.08 10.11
C LYS A 158 -23.09 -10.38 8.83
N ASP A 159 -22.63 -9.16 8.57
CA ASP A 159 -23.03 -8.35 7.42
C ASP A 159 -21.96 -8.40 6.30
N GLY A 160 -20.94 -9.26 6.44
CA GLY A 160 -19.88 -9.48 5.46
C GLY A 160 -18.73 -8.47 5.51
N LYS A 161 -18.68 -7.59 6.50
CA LYS A 161 -17.61 -6.58 6.63
C LYS A 161 -16.36 -7.19 7.23
N ASP A 162 -15.20 -6.82 6.71
CA ASP A 162 -13.91 -7.26 7.25
C ASP A 162 -13.73 -6.76 8.69
N LEU A 163 -13.37 -7.68 9.59
CA LEU A 163 -13.05 -7.34 10.98
C LEU A 163 -11.57 -6.98 11.11
N LEU A 164 -11.26 -6.04 11.99
CA LEU A 164 -9.87 -5.75 12.34
C LEU A 164 -9.27 -6.94 13.10
N ALA A 165 -8.13 -7.44 12.63
CA ALA A 165 -7.38 -8.51 13.26
C ALA A 165 -5.92 -8.07 13.36
N ASP A 166 -5.45 -7.82 14.58
CA ASP A 166 -4.09 -7.37 14.87
C ASP A 166 -3.10 -8.54 15.09
N ASN A 167 -3.61 -9.78 15.10
CA ASN A 167 -2.83 -11.02 15.17
C ASN A 167 -3.53 -12.21 14.48
N GLY A 168 -3.83 -12.08 13.19
CA GLY A 168 -4.64 -13.07 12.46
C GLY A 168 -3.85 -14.20 11.80
N GLY A 169 -2.51 -14.17 11.82
CA GLY A 169 -1.65 -15.27 11.40
C GLY A 169 -1.41 -15.41 9.90
N GLY A 170 -1.83 -14.45 9.07
CA GLY A 170 -1.52 -14.47 7.64
C GLY A 170 -1.59 -13.13 6.95
N VAL A 171 -1.39 -13.16 5.63
CA VAL A 171 -1.56 -12.01 4.73
C VAL A 171 -2.90 -12.14 4.01
N ALA A 172 -3.76 -11.12 4.12
CA ALA A 172 -5.09 -11.15 3.53
C ALA A 172 -5.44 -9.84 2.81
N LYS A 173 -6.35 -9.96 1.83
CA LYS A 173 -7.04 -8.81 1.23
C LYS A 173 -8.25 -8.44 2.07
N LYS A 174 -8.42 -7.16 2.36
CA LYS A 174 -9.55 -6.64 3.13
C LYS A 174 -10.05 -5.32 2.56
N SER A 175 -11.28 -4.97 2.91
CA SER A 175 -11.95 -3.76 2.45
C SER A 175 -12.63 -3.05 3.61
N TYR A 176 -12.57 -1.72 3.60
CA TYR A 176 -13.21 -0.88 4.60
C TYR A 176 -13.88 0.30 3.94
N ALA A 177 -15.08 0.65 4.40
CA ALA A 177 -15.71 1.89 4.00
C ALA A 177 -14.78 3.07 4.35
N LEU A 178 -14.72 4.10 3.49
CA LEU A 178 -13.94 5.31 3.74
C LEU A 178 -14.33 6.01 5.06
N THR A 179 -15.56 5.78 5.51
CA THR A 179 -16.12 6.29 6.77
C THR A 179 -15.95 5.35 7.96
N SER A 180 -15.24 4.23 7.79
CA SER A 180 -15.06 3.23 8.85
C SER A 180 -14.35 3.83 10.06
N ALA A 181 -14.95 3.67 11.24
CA ALA A 181 -14.35 4.07 12.51
C ALA A 181 -13.08 3.27 12.87
N LEU A 182 -12.82 2.16 12.17
CA LEU A 182 -11.60 1.38 12.34
C LEU A 182 -10.39 2.06 11.71
N ILE A 183 -10.58 3.02 10.79
CA ILE A 183 -9.47 3.71 10.13
C ILE A 183 -9.00 4.83 11.06
N PHE A 184 -7.76 4.69 11.55
CA PHE A 184 -7.13 5.70 12.41
C PHE A 184 -6.57 6.87 11.59
N GLY A 185 -5.96 6.54 10.45
CA GLY A 185 -5.41 7.53 9.52
C GLY A 185 -4.49 6.91 8.48
N TYR A 186 -3.91 7.78 7.67
CA TYR A 186 -3.09 7.40 6.53
C TYR A 186 -1.72 8.09 6.61
N GLY A 187 -0.65 7.32 6.41
CA GLY A 187 0.63 7.84 5.96
C GLY A 187 0.65 7.87 4.44
N ASN A 188 0.88 9.04 3.85
CA ASN A 188 0.95 9.22 2.40
C ASN A 188 2.42 9.35 1.95
N PRO A 189 3.06 8.29 1.42
CA PRO A 189 4.49 8.31 1.12
C PRO A 189 4.84 9.28 -0.01
N ALA A 190 6.01 9.90 0.10
CA ALA A 190 6.57 10.81 -0.90
C ALA A 190 7.20 10.05 -2.08
N TYR A 191 6.42 9.24 -2.79
CA TYR A 191 6.93 8.46 -3.91
C TYR A 191 7.61 9.33 -4.96
N ILE A 192 8.65 8.77 -5.58
CA ILE A 192 9.35 9.40 -6.69
C ILE A 192 8.37 9.51 -7.86
N PRO A 193 8.20 10.70 -8.45
CA PRO A 193 7.39 10.84 -9.65
C PRO A 193 7.89 9.93 -10.75
N ASP A 194 6.97 9.36 -11.53
CA ASP A 194 7.36 8.58 -12.69
C ASP A 194 8.16 9.47 -13.64
N ALA A 195 9.24 8.92 -14.20
CA ALA A 195 9.96 9.60 -15.26
C ALA A 195 8.95 9.95 -16.35
N ALA A 196 8.87 11.22 -16.72
CA ALA A 196 8.05 11.63 -17.85
C ALA A 196 8.38 10.73 -19.05
N PRO A 197 7.38 10.33 -19.86
CA PRO A 197 7.65 9.59 -21.09
C PRO A 197 8.74 10.34 -21.84
N VAL A 198 9.86 9.67 -22.11
CA VAL A 198 10.86 10.22 -23.03
C VAL A 198 10.19 10.26 -24.39
N ASP A 199 9.76 11.44 -24.84
CA ASP A 199 9.21 11.62 -26.17
C ASP A 199 10.20 11.03 -27.19
N GLU A 200 9.85 9.90 -27.82
CA GLU A 200 10.67 9.24 -28.85
C GLU A 200 10.86 10.12 -30.11
N GLU A 201 10.25 11.31 -30.14
CA GLU A 201 10.17 12.18 -31.32
C GLU A 201 11.51 12.83 -31.72
N VAL A 202 12.55 12.80 -30.87
CA VAL A 202 13.85 13.43 -31.22
C VAL A 202 14.76 12.52 -32.06
N LYS A 203 14.50 11.21 -32.17
CA LYS A 203 15.35 10.31 -32.99
C LYS A 203 15.06 10.34 -34.50
N ALA A 204 13.94 10.93 -34.94
CA ALA A 204 13.62 11.02 -36.37
C ALA A 204 14.26 12.23 -37.08
N ALA A 205 14.69 13.26 -36.33
CA ALA A 205 15.17 14.52 -36.91
C ALA A 205 16.66 14.53 -37.33
N SER A 206 17.42 13.47 -37.03
CA SER A 206 18.88 13.42 -37.32
C SER A 206 19.29 12.59 -38.55
N ARG A 207 18.36 12.09 -39.38
CA ARG A 207 18.76 11.45 -40.64
C ARG A 207 19.04 12.53 -41.71
N PRO A 208 20.27 12.66 -42.23
CA PRO A 208 20.54 13.59 -43.31
C PRO A 208 19.71 13.21 -44.54
N ARG A 209 18.99 14.19 -45.12
CA ARG A 209 18.31 14.02 -46.41
C ARG A 209 19.33 13.57 -47.45
N ARG A 210 19.17 12.36 -47.99
CA ARG A 210 19.88 11.95 -49.21
C ARG A 210 19.50 12.95 -50.31
N LYS A 211 20.50 13.67 -50.83
CA LYS A 211 20.36 14.38 -52.10
C LYS A 211 20.19 13.32 -53.19
N SER A 212 19.09 13.40 -53.93
CA SER A 212 18.94 12.75 -55.23
C SER A 212 19.98 13.36 -56.17
N LEU A 213 20.77 12.49 -56.79
CA LEU A 213 21.55 12.82 -57.99
C LEU A 213 20.83 12.17 -59.17
N ASP A 214 20.80 12.92 -60.27
CA ASP A 214 20.11 12.68 -61.53
C ASP A 214 20.43 11.32 -62.18
#